data_AF-A0A942MZA8-F1
#
_entry.id   AF-A0A942MZA8-F1
#
_cell.length_a   1.000
_cell.length_b   1.000
_cell.length_c   1.000
_cell.angle_alpha   90.00
_cell.angle_beta   90.00
_cell.angle_gamma   90.00
#
_symmetry.space_group_name_H-M   'P 1'
#
loop_
_entity.id
_entity.type
_entity.pdbx_description
1 polymer ?
#
loop_
_entity_poly.entity_id
_entity_poly.type
_entity_poly.pdbx_seq_one_letter_code
_entity_poly.pdbx_strand_id
1 'polypeptide(L)' 'MSNAVSTYQKQLTREIKNTPNEYLPHLLQIVRVFRESVVLKPAEESFRQSWKEMLAGDTRPVSELWDGIDAK' A
#
# COMPACT_ATOMS: atom_id res chain seq x y z
N MET A 1 -20.26 -10.56 -5.11
CA MET A 1 -18.80 -10.26 -5.03
C MET A 1 -17.99 -11.34 -4.32
N SER A 2 -18.59 -12.19 -3.47
CA SER A 2 -17.94 -13.31 -2.76
C SER A 2 -17.39 -14.42 -3.66
N ASN A 3 -18.06 -14.74 -4.77
CA ASN A 3 -17.65 -15.85 -5.65
C ASN A 3 -16.33 -15.59 -6.39
N ALA A 4 -16.09 -14.36 -6.86
CA ALA A 4 -14.89 -14.02 -7.63
C ALA A 4 -13.59 -14.10 -6.79
N VAL A 5 -13.63 -13.61 -5.54
CA VAL A 5 -12.50 -13.71 -4.59
C VAL A 5 -12.13 -15.18 -4.37
N SER A 6 -13.14 -16.05 -4.22
CA SER A 6 -12.92 -17.49 -4.04
C SER A 6 -12.30 -18.16 -5.26
N THR A 7 -12.59 -17.69 -6.48
CA THR A 7 -12.04 -18.25 -7.73
C THR A 7 -10.56 -17.92 -7.87
N TYR A 8 -10.15 -16.67 -7.63
CA TYR A 8 -8.74 -16.29 -7.72
C TYR A 8 -7.89 -16.95 -6.63
N GLN A 9 -8.40 -17.08 -5.40
CA GLN A 9 -7.71 -17.82 -4.34
C GLN A 9 -7.45 -19.28 -4.71
N LYS A 10 -8.43 -19.95 -5.33
CA LYS A 10 -8.29 -21.34 -5.80
C LYS A 10 -7.23 -21.47 -6.90
N GLN A 11 -7.21 -20.53 -7.84
CA GLN A 11 -6.21 -20.50 -8.92
C GLN A 11 -4.79 -20.27 -8.35
N LEU A 12 -4.62 -19.26 -7.50
CA LEU A 12 -3.34 -19.00 -6.82
C LEU A 12 -2.83 -20.21 -6.03
N THR A 13 -3.71 -20.88 -5.29
CA THR A 13 -3.35 -22.10 -4.56
C THR A 13 -2.86 -23.20 -5.48
N ARG A 14 -3.48 -23.35 -6.66
CA ARG A 14 -3.07 -24.35 -7.66
C ARG A 14 -1.69 -24.03 -8.23
N GLU A 15 -1.43 -22.78 -8.60
CA GLU A 15 -0.14 -22.35 -9.14
C GLU A 15 1.00 -22.54 -8.12
N ILE A 16 0.76 -22.18 -6.84
CA ILE A 16 1.73 -22.38 -5.76
C ILE A 16 2.06 -23.87 -5.59
N LYS A 17 1.04 -24.75 -5.62
CA LYS A 17 1.24 -26.20 -5.49
C LYS A 17 2.01 -26.83 -6.65
N ASN A 18 1.91 -26.24 -7.85
CA ASN A 18 2.62 -26.71 -9.04
C ASN A 18 4.02 -26.10 -9.19
N THR A 19 4.38 -25.13 -8.35
CA THR A 19 5.69 -24.49 -8.39
C THR A 19 6.74 -25.44 -7.79
N PRO A 20 7.88 -25.69 -8.47
CA PRO A 20 8.93 -26.50 -7.89
C PRO A 20 9.49 -25.88 -6.60
N ASN A 21 9.84 -26.73 -5.64
CA ASN A 21 10.19 -26.31 -4.28
C ASN A 21 11.35 -25.31 -4.24
N GLU A 22 12.30 -25.41 -5.18
CA GLU A 22 13.47 -24.55 -5.30
C GLU A 22 13.11 -23.07 -5.57
N TYR A 23 11.92 -22.83 -6.15
CA TYR A 23 11.44 -21.49 -6.50
C TYR A 23 10.43 -20.92 -5.50
N LEU A 24 9.94 -21.72 -4.53
CA LEU A 24 9.00 -21.23 -3.51
C LEU A 24 9.52 -20.04 -2.68
N PRO A 25 10.81 -19.98 -2.29
CA PRO A 25 11.34 -18.80 -1.59
C PRO A 25 11.25 -17.52 -2.44
N HIS A 26 11.55 -17.63 -3.75
CA HIS A 26 11.47 -16.52 -4.69
C HIS A 26 10.01 -16.08 -4.90
N LEU A 27 9.10 -17.03 -5.07
CA LEU A 27 7.66 -16.75 -5.19
C LEU A 27 7.12 -16.05 -3.94
N LEU A 28 7.53 -16.49 -2.74
CA LEU A 28 7.16 -15.85 -1.49
C LEU A 28 7.65 -14.40 -1.41
N GLN A 29 8.87 -14.12 -1.89
CA GLN A 29 9.41 -12.77 -1.93
C GLN A 29 8.61 -11.86 -2.88
N ILE A 30 8.23 -12.36 -4.06
CA ILE A 30 7.39 -11.61 -5.01
C ILE A 30 6.03 -11.26 -4.38
N VAL A 31 5.39 -12.22 -3.72
CA VAL A 31 4.10 -11.99 -3.04
C VAL A 31 4.22 -10.96 -1.92
N ARG A 32 5.32 -10.99 -1.14
CA ARG A 32 5.58 -9.99 -0.09
C ARG A 32 5.75 -8.59 -0.66
N VAL A 33 6.58 -8.44 -1.69
CA VAL A 33 6.80 -7.15 -2.37
C VAL A 33 5.50 -6.63 -2.98
N PHE A 34 4.72 -7.50 -3.63
CA PHE A 34 3.42 -7.11 -4.17
C PHE A 34 2.45 -6.68 -3.08
N ARG A 35 2.39 -7.41 -1.96
CA ARG A 35 1.56 -7.02 -0.81
C ARG A 35 2.00 -5.66 -0.27
N GLU A 36 3.30 -5.42 -0.12
CA GLU A 36 3.85 -4.14 0.34
C GLU A 36 3.62 -3.00 -0.65
N SER A 37 3.48 -3.28 -1.96
CA SER A 37 3.19 -2.24 -2.96
C SER A 37 1.71 -1.87 -3.01
N VAL A 38 0.80 -2.83 -2.79
CA VAL A 38 -0.64 -2.58 -2.77
C VAL A 38 -1.15 -2.11 -1.40
N VAL A 39 -0.49 -2.55 -0.33
CA VAL A 39 -0.62 -1.93 0.99
C VAL A 39 0.15 -0.62 0.90
N LEU A 40 -0.53 0.43 0.42
CA LEU A 40 -0.08 1.82 0.50
C LEU A 40 0.80 2.00 1.73
N LYS A 41 1.99 2.59 1.58
CA LYS A 41 2.87 2.96 2.71
C LYS A 41 1.96 3.47 3.80
N PRO A 42 1.87 2.78 4.96
CA PRO A 42 0.81 3.06 5.90
C PRO A 42 0.86 4.55 6.18
N ALA A 43 -0.31 5.18 6.04
CA ALA A 43 -0.47 6.59 6.36
C ALA A 43 0.06 6.87 7.77
N GLU A 44 0.30 5.86 8.61
CA GLU A 44 1.12 5.89 9.82
C GLU A 44 2.37 6.77 9.72
N GLU A 45 3.21 6.65 8.68
CA GLU A 45 4.42 7.48 8.61
C GLU A 45 4.08 8.94 8.30
N SER A 46 3.18 9.17 7.33
CA SER A 46 2.64 10.50 7.02
C SER A 46 1.91 11.11 8.23
N PHE A 47 1.17 10.30 8.98
CA PHE A 47 0.39 10.69 10.14
C PHE A 47 1.30 10.99 11.31
N ARG A 48 2.33 10.18 11.56
CA ARG A 48 3.36 10.44 12.56
C ARG A 48 4.07 11.75 12.28
N GLN A 49 4.38 12.03 11.01
CA GLN A 49 5.01 13.28 10.60
C GLN A 49 4.05 14.47 10.77
N SER A 50 2.83 14.39 10.22
CA SER A 50 1.81 15.43 10.41
C SER A 50 1.43 15.65 11.87
N TRP A 51 1.51 14.61 12.73
CA TRP A 51 1.27 14.71 14.17
C TRP A 51 2.38 15.48 14.88
N LYS A 52 3.64 15.29 14.48
CA LYS A 52 4.77 16.09 14.99
C LYS A 52 4.66 17.55 14.54
N GLU A 53 4.32 17.79 13.28
CA GLU A 53 4.12 19.13 12.72
C GLU A 53 2.99 19.87 13.43
N MET A 54 1.87 19.20 13.70
CA MET A 54 0.77 19.74 14.51
C MET A 54 1.21 20.10 15.93
N LEU A 55 1.93 19.23 16.62
CA LEU A 55 2.43 19.49 17.98
C LEU A 55 3.48 20.62 18.03
N ALA A 56 4.25 20.80 16.96
CA ALA A 56 5.21 21.89 16.82
C ALA A 56 4.56 23.22 16.40
N GLY A 57 3.26 23.22 16.07
CA GLY A 57 2.55 24.39 15.53
C GLY A 57 2.92 24.71 14.08
N ASP A 58 3.64 23.81 13.40
CA ASP A 58 4.04 23.93 11.99
C ASP A 58 2.87 23.52 11.09
N THR A 59 1.79 24.28 11.17
CA THR A 59 0.56 24.07 10.41
C THR A 59 0.20 25.35 9.67
N ARG A 60 -0.37 25.20 8.48
CA ARG A 60 -0.90 26.33 7.71
C ARG A 60 -2.42 26.30 7.70
N PRO A 61 -3.08 27.46 7.71
CA PRO A 61 -4.52 27.54 7.61
C PRO A 61 -4.99 27.01 6.25
N VAL A 62 -6.16 26.36 6.24
CA VAL A 62 -6.75 25.78 5.03
C VAL A 62 -7.00 26.83 3.94
N SER A 63 -7.16 28.09 4.31
CA SER A 63 -7.30 29.21 3.36
C SER A 63 -6.07 29.40 2.47
N GLU A 64 -4.87 29.03 2.94
CA GLU A 64 -3.61 29.14 2.19
C GLU A 64 -3.31 27.91 1.33
N LEU A 65 -4.16 26.87 1.39
CA LEU A 65 -3.90 25.59 0.72
C LEU A 65 -3.75 25.73 -0.80
N TRP A 66 -4.45 26.68 -1.38
CA TRP A 66 -4.49 26.91 -2.83
C TRP A 66 -3.58 28.06 -3.27
N ASP A 67 -2.85 28.70 -2.35
CA ASP A 67 -1.97 29.82 -2.68
C ASP A 67 -0.85 29.37 -3.63
N GLY A 68 -0.77 30.00 -4.79
CA GLY A 68 0.20 29.67 -5.83
C GLY A 68 -0.13 28.42 -6.66
N ILE A 69 -1.28 27.78 -6.42
CA ILE A 69 -1.84 26.71 -7.26
C ILE A 69 -2.93 27.28 -8.19
N ASP A 70 -2.76 28.52 -8.65
CA ASP A 70 -3.55 29.04 -9.77
C ASP A 70 -3.11 28.33 -11.05
N ALA A 71 -3.90 27.32 -11.44
CA ALA A 71 -3.84 26.73 -12.77
C ALA A 71 -4.22 27.81 -13.80
N LYS A 72 -3.26 28.23 -14.61
CA LYS A 72 -3.53 28.92 -15.88
C LYS A 72 -4.07 27.95 -16.92
#